data_AF-A0A538JMY7-F1
#
_entry.id   AF-A0A538JMY7-F1
#
_cell.length_a   1.000
_cell.length_b   1.000
_cell.length_c   1.000
_cell.angle_alpha   90.00
_cell.angle_beta   90.00
_cell.angle_gamma   90.00
#
_symmetry.space_group_name_H-M   'P 1'
#
loop_
_entity.id
_entity.type
_entity.pdbx_description
1 polymer ?
#
loop_
_entity_poly.entity_id
_entity_poly.type
_entity_poly.pdbx_seq_one_letter_code
_entity_poly.pdbx_strand_id
1 'polypeptide(L)'
;MAGIVPSERLHRELKARYWHILDEATSVADARAGLLALAADYRRAYPGAMAVIERDLDALVCYLRFPTVHRKGIRSTNLLERTFIEVRRRTKVSGRFPGETSALSLVWAVLELSSRGWRGVTMTPRAVAEIERLRRGHATSDANQTSTTEEVIAA
;
A
#
# COMPACT_ATOMS: atom_id res chain seq x y z
N MET A 1 6.76 -33.15 11.81
CA MET A 1 7.72 -32.19 11.19
C MET A 1 7.84 -31.00 12.13
N ALA A 2 8.98 -30.84 12.81
CA ALA A 2 9.19 -29.73 13.73
C ALA A 2 9.07 -28.40 12.98
N GLY A 3 8.13 -27.55 13.39
CA GLY A 3 8.00 -26.20 12.86
C GLY A 3 9.30 -25.45 13.13
N ILE A 4 9.99 -25.02 12.08
CA ILE A 4 11.15 -24.14 12.19
C ILE A 4 10.63 -22.85 12.83
N VAL A 5 10.87 -22.64 14.12
CA VAL A 5 10.59 -21.35 14.77
C VAL A 5 11.59 -20.36 14.17
N PRO A 6 11.14 -19.38 13.39
CA PRO A 6 12.05 -18.48 12.70
C PRO A 6 12.81 -17.62 13.72
N SER A 7 14.13 -17.51 13.58
CA SER A 7 14.93 -16.71 14.51
C SER A 7 14.70 -15.21 14.30
N GLU A 8 14.87 -14.41 15.35
CA GLU A 8 14.78 -12.94 15.27
C GLU A 8 15.75 -12.34 14.24
N ARG A 9 16.91 -12.99 14.04
CA ARG A 9 17.85 -12.61 12.99
C ARG A 9 17.24 -12.80 11.60
N LEU A 10 16.61 -13.95 11.34
CA LEU A 10 15.98 -14.25 10.05
C LEU A 10 14.82 -13.29 9.76
N HIS A 11 14.04 -12.92 10.77
CA HIS A 11 12.98 -11.93 10.63
C HIS A 11 13.52 -10.55 10.21
N ARG A 12 14.60 -10.09 10.87
CA ARG A 12 15.25 -8.82 10.53
C ARG A 12 15.83 -8.84 9.12
N GLU A 13 16.44 -9.95 8.71
CA GLU A 13 17.01 -10.12 7.37
C GLU A 13 15.92 -10.10 6.29
N LEU A 14 14.84 -10.87 6.47
CA LEU A 14 13.67 -10.86 5.58
C LEU A 14 13.13 -9.44 5.42
N LYS A 15 12.91 -8.74 6.54
CA LYS A 15 12.38 -7.37 6.54
C LYS A 15 13.32 -6.40 5.81
N ALA A 16 14.63 -6.51 6.02
CA ALA A 16 15.61 -5.67 5.35
C ALA A 16 15.61 -5.91 3.84
N ARG A 17 15.62 -7.17 3.41
CA ARG A 17 15.60 -7.54 1.99
C ARG A 17 14.31 -7.13 1.30
N TYR A 18 13.16 -7.31 1.96
CA TYR A 18 11.87 -6.84 1.48
C TYR A 18 11.87 -5.34 1.18
N TRP A 19 12.35 -4.52 2.12
CA TRP A 19 12.41 -3.08 1.91
C TRP A 19 13.44 -2.67 0.86
N HIS A 20 14.60 -3.33 0.84
CA HIS A 20 15.62 -3.08 -0.18
C HIS A 20 15.07 -3.31 -1.60
N ILE A 21 14.33 -4.40 -1.84
CA ILE A 21 13.71 -4.67 -3.14
C ILE A 21 12.78 -3.53 -3.55
N LEU A 22 11.94 -3.05 -2.62
CA LEU A 22 10.94 -2.02 -2.89
C LEU A 22 11.51 -0.60 -3.03
N ASP A 23 12.60 -0.29 -2.32
CA ASP A 23 13.24 1.01 -2.36
C ASP A 23 14.12 1.19 -3.60
N GLU A 24 14.78 0.11 -4.07
CA GLU A 24 15.66 0.14 -5.24
C GLU A 24 14.94 -0.16 -6.58
N ALA A 25 13.69 -0.60 -6.55
CA ALA A 25 12.95 -0.93 -7.77
C ALA A 25 12.74 0.30 -8.68
N THR A 26 13.24 0.20 -9.91
CA THR A 26 13.06 1.22 -10.95
C THR A 26 11.78 1.01 -11.75
N SER A 27 11.33 -0.24 -11.88
CA SER A 27 10.09 -0.62 -12.55
C SER A 27 9.21 -1.58 -11.74
N VAL A 28 7.94 -1.70 -12.15
CA VAL A 28 7.00 -2.68 -11.61
C VAL A 28 7.50 -4.11 -11.82
N ALA A 29 8.11 -4.39 -12.98
CA ALA A 29 8.63 -5.71 -13.31
C ALA A 29 9.78 -6.11 -12.38
N ASP A 30 10.70 -5.18 -12.09
CA ASP A 30 11.85 -5.44 -11.20
C ASP A 30 11.38 -5.73 -9.77
N ALA A 31 10.44 -4.94 -9.26
CA ALA A 31 9.87 -5.17 -7.93
C ALA A 31 9.15 -6.53 -7.85
N ARG A 32 8.37 -6.89 -8.88
CA ARG A 32 7.70 -8.20 -8.96
C ARG A 32 8.72 -9.34 -8.91
N ALA A 33 9.74 -9.28 -9.76
CA ALA A 33 10.79 -10.30 -9.82
C ALA A 33 11.52 -10.43 -8.48
N GLY A 34 11.88 -9.31 -7.85
CA GLY A 34 12.54 -9.30 -6.55
C GLY A 34 11.68 -9.89 -5.43
N LEU A 35 10.39 -9.55 -5.38
CA LEU A 35 9.46 -10.09 -4.39
C LEU A 35 9.18 -11.59 -4.58
N LEU A 36 9.11 -12.07 -5.83
CA LEU A 36 8.98 -13.50 -6.11
C LEU A 36 10.24 -14.28 -5.71
N ALA A 37 11.43 -13.72 -5.97
CA ALA A 37 12.68 -14.32 -5.53
C ALA A 37 12.76 -14.38 -3.99
N LEU A 38 12.33 -13.30 -3.30
CA LEU A 38 12.21 -13.29 -1.85
C LEU A 38 11.24 -14.37 -1.36
N ALA A 39 10.09 -14.51 -2.01
CA ALA A 39 9.08 -15.50 -1.67
C ALA A 39 9.62 -16.93 -1.79
N ALA A 40 10.37 -17.23 -2.85
CA ALA A 40 11.02 -18.51 -3.04
C ALA A 40 12.03 -18.82 -1.92
N ASP A 41 12.90 -17.87 -1.57
CA ASP A 41 13.96 -18.06 -0.58
C ASP A 41 13.42 -18.29 0.84
N TYR A 42 12.33 -17.63 1.20
CA TYR A 42 11.78 -17.65 2.57
C TYR A 42 10.54 -18.54 2.75
N ARG A 43 10.08 -19.22 1.68
CA ARG A 43 8.86 -20.04 1.70
C ARG A 43 8.84 -21.09 2.81
N ARG A 44 9.98 -21.74 3.06
CA ARG A 44 10.08 -22.79 4.08
C ARG A 44 9.97 -22.25 5.51
N ALA A 45 10.50 -21.05 5.75
CA ALA A 45 10.50 -20.43 7.08
C ALA A 45 9.19 -19.67 7.38
N TYR A 46 8.61 -19.02 6.37
CA TYR A 46 7.41 -18.19 6.51
C TYR A 46 6.37 -18.47 5.42
N PRO A 47 5.81 -19.69 5.34
CA PRO A 47 4.93 -20.09 4.24
C PRO A 47 3.71 -19.17 4.08
N GLY A 48 3.08 -18.76 5.20
CA GLY A 48 1.93 -17.87 5.17
C GLY A 48 2.26 -16.45 4.68
N ALA A 49 3.40 -15.89 5.08
CA ALA A 49 3.79 -14.55 4.65
C ALA A 49 4.18 -14.53 3.17
N MET A 50 4.89 -15.56 2.68
CA MET A 50 5.24 -15.66 1.27
C MET A 50 4.01 -15.89 0.39
N ALA A 51 3.03 -16.67 0.84
CA ALA A 51 1.76 -16.85 0.14
C ALA A 51 0.99 -15.52 -0.02
N VAL A 52 1.03 -14.63 0.97
CA VAL A 52 0.41 -13.29 0.88
C VAL A 52 1.14 -12.43 -0.16
N ILE A 53 2.47 -12.43 -0.17
CA ILE A 53 3.27 -11.69 -1.16
C ILE A 53 2.94 -12.17 -2.58
N GLU A 54 2.86 -13.48 -2.79
CA GLU A 54 2.55 -14.07 -4.10
C GLU A 54 1.14 -13.73 -4.56
N ARG A 55 0.15 -13.81 -3.67
CA ARG A 55 -1.25 -13.51 -3.97
C ARG A 55 -1.47 -12.03 -4.30
N ASP A 56 -0.89 -11.13 -3.51
CA ASP A 56 -1.18 -9.69 -3.56
C ASP A 56 -0.09 -8.90 -4.30
N LEU A 57 0.73 -9.57 -5.11
CA LEU A 57 1.92 -9.02 -5.75
C LEU A 57 1.63 -7.71 -6.50
N ASP A 58 0.52 -7.67 -7.24
CA ASP A 58 0.10 -6.52 -8.03
C ASP A 58 -0.26 -5.31 -7.17
N ALA A 59 -0.91 -5.56 -6.04
CA ALA A 59 -1.25 -4.51 -5.08
C ALA A 59 0.03 -3.96 -4.41
N LEU A 60 1.00 -4.81 -4.11
CA LEU A 60 2.26 -4.41 -3.47
C LEU A 60 3.13 -3.49 -4.33
N VAL A 61 3.09 -3.65 -5.65
CA VAL A 61 3.94 -2.91 -6.60
C VAL A 61 3.24 -1.75 -7.30
N CYS A 62 1.92 -1.59 -7.12
CA CYS A 62 1.13 -0.59 -7.84
C CYS A 62 1.61 0.84 -7.63
N TYR A 63 2.17 1.14 -6.44
CA TYR A 63 2.66 2.47 -6.08
C TYR A 63 3.82 2.95 -6.97
N LEU A 64 4.55 2.05 -7.63
CA LEU A 64 5.66 2.40 -8.52
C LEU A 64 5.22 3.15 -9.78
N ARG A 65 3.92 3.09 -10.12
CA ARG A 65 3.30 3.86 -11.22
C ARG A 65 3.16 5.35 -10.90
N PHE A 66 3.37 5.75 -9.64
CA PHE A 66 3.25 7.14 -9.20
C PHE A 66 4.63 7.82 -9.16
N PRO A 67 4.66 9.17 -9.16
CA PRO A 67 5.90 9.94 -9.05
C PRO A 67 6.73 9.52 -7.85
N THR A 68 8.05 9.46 -8.02
CA THR A 68 9.01 8.96 -7.02
C THR A 68 8.87 9.63 -5.66
N VAL A 69 8.60 10.95 -5.65
CA VAL A 69 8.41 11.75 -4.42
C VAL A 69 7.22 11.25 -3.58
N HIS A 70 6.19 10.65 -4.20
CA HIS A 70 4.97 10.22 -3.52
C HIS A 70 4.99 8.76 -3.10
N ARG A 71 5.86 7.94 -3.70
CA ARG A 71 5.92 6.48 -3.51
C ARG A 71 6.00 6.06 -2.04
N LYS A 72 6.87 6.71 -1.24
CA LYS A 72 7.05 6.39 0.18
C LYS A 72 5.78 6.65 1.01
N GLY A 73 5.05 7.72 0.69
CA GLY A 73 3.80 8.06 1.36
C GLY A 73 2.71 7.04 1.03
N ILE A 74 2.55 6.74 -0.26
CA ILE A 74 1.54 5.80 -0.78
C ILE A 74 1.74 4.39 -0.21
N ARG A 75 2.99 3.90 -0.15
CA ARG A 75 3.27 2.54 0.34
C ARG A 75 3.12 2.36 1.86
N SER A 76 3.06 3.45 2.63
CA SER A 76 3.07 3.39 4.09
C SER A 76 1.66 3.45 4.68
N THR A 77 1.38 2.61 5.67
CA THR A 77 0.13 2.62 6.45
C THR A 77 0.20 3.53 7.68
N ASN A 78 1.33 4.21 7.91
CA ASN A 78 1.60 5.02 9.10
C ASN A 78 0.49 6.04 9.41
N LEU A 79 -0.06 6.68 8.38
CA LEU A 79 -1.14 7.66 8.54
C LEU A 79 -2.42 6.99 9.08
N LEU A 80 -2.80 5.85 8.50
CA LEU A 80 -3.98 5.07 8.88
C LEU A 80 -3.80 4.48 10.28
N GLU A 81 -2.65 3.85 10.53
CA GLU A 81 -2.32 3.26 11.83
C GLU A 81 -2.36 4.30 12.95
N ARG A 82 -1.75 5.48 12.74
CA ARG A 82 -1.79 6.57 13.72
C ARG A 82 -3.21 7.05 13.99
N THR A 83 -4.03 7.13 12.96
CA THR A 83 -5.44 7.52 13.07
C THR A 83 -6.24 6.49 13.88
N PHE A 84 -6.06 5.19 13.60
CA PHE A 84 -6.70 4.12 14.36
C PHE A 84 -6.26 4.06 15.81
N ILE A 85 -4.99 4.34 16.09
CA ILE A 85 -4.47 4.41 17.47
C ILE A 85 -5.18 5.52 18.24
N GLU A 86 -5.35 6.70 17.65
CA GLU A 86 -6.03 7.82 18.32
C GLU A 86 -7.52 7.51 18.57
N VAL A 87 -8.21 6.89 17.61
CA VAL A 87 -9.58 6.41 17.81
C VAL A 87 -9.65 5.42 18.97
N ARG A 88 -8.77 4.40 18.97
CA ARG A 88 -8.72 3.37 20.03
C ARG A 88 -8.41 3.97 21.40
N ARG A 89 -7.56 5.00 21.45
CA ARG A 89 -7.22 5.71 22.69
C ARG A 89 -8.46 6.40 23.29
N ARG A 90 -9.25 7.11 22.47
CA ARG A 90 -10.44 7.83 22.97
C ARG A 90 -11.61 6.90 23.28
N THR A 91 -11.82 5.86 22.50
CA THR A 91 -12.87 4.88 22.79
C THR A 91 -12.57 4.07 24.04
N LYS A 92 -11.29 3.74 24.30
CA LYS A 92 -10.88 3.05 25.53
C LYS A 92 -11.20 3.86 26.80
N VAL A 93 -11.07 5.19 26.76
CA VAL A 93 -11.41 6.06 27.91
C VAL A 93 -12.92 6.11 28.16
N SER A 94 -13.72 6.12 27.10
CA SER A 94 -15.19 6.19 27.23
C SER A 94 -15.79 4.92 27.85
N GLY A 95 -15.18 3.75 27.66
CA GLY A 95 -15.56 2.47 28.27
C GLY A 95 -16.83 1.85 27.70
N ARG A 96 -17.98 2.54 27.79
CA ARG A 96 -19.28 2.10 27.26
C ARG A 96 -20.00 3.27 26.58
N PHE A 97 -20.62 3.00 25.43
CA PHE A 97 -21.40 3.99 24.70
C PHE A 97 -22.90 3.78 24.95
N PRO A 98 -23.68 4.86 25.14
CA PRO A 98 -25.14 4.79 25.25
C PRO A 98 -25.84 4.23 24.00
N GLY A 99 -25.19 4.28 22.84
CA GLY A 99 -25.72 3.78 21.57
C GLY A 99 -24.70 3.89 20.44
N GLU A 100 -25.07 3.39 19.26
CA GLU A 100 -24.18 3.41 18.09
C GLU A 100 -23.86 4.83 17.64
N THR A 101 -24.87 5.72 17.59
CA THR A 101 -24.69 7.10 17.15
C THR A 101 -23.67 7.86 18.01
N SER A 102 -23.63 7.61 19.33
CA SER A 102 -22.66 8.26 20.21
C SER A 102 -21.24 7.74 20.00
N ALA A 103 -21.08 6.44 19.72
CA ALA A 103 -19.79 5.88 19.33
C ALA A 103 -19.29 6.45 17.99
N LEU A 104 -20.15 6.48 16.97
CA LEU A 104 -19.83 7.04 15.66
C LEU A 104 -19.50 8.53 15.74
N SER A 105 -20.23 9.30 16.56
CA SER A 105 -19.96 10.72 16.77
C SER A 105 -18.58 10.96 17.37
N LEU A 106 -18.16 10.13 18.34
CA LEU A 106 -16.82 10.22 18.90
C LEU A 106 -15.75 9.84 17.86
N VAL A 107 -15.96 8.76 17.11
CA VAL A 107 -15.03 8.36 16.04
C VAL A 107 -14.86 9.50 15.03
N TRP A 108 -15.97 10.07 14.55
CA TRP A 108 -15.95 11.20 13.62
C TRP A 108 -15.19 12.40 14.21
N ALA A 109 -15.48 12.80 15.45
CA ALA A 109 -14.80 13.91 16.11
C ALA A 109 -13.29 13.67 16.29
N VAL A 110 -12.87 12.41 16.51
CA VAL A 110 -11.46 12.03 16.57
C VAL A 110 -10.78 12.17 15.20
N LEU A 111 -11.42 11.65 14.16
CA LEU A 111 -10.90 11.71 12.79
C LEU A 111 -10.76 13.16 12.33
N GLU A 112 -11.79 13.98 12.58
CA GLU A 112 -11.81 15.41 12.26
C GLU A 112 -10.74 16.18 13.03
N LEU A 113 -10.52 15.89 14.32
CA LEU A 113 -9.44 16.55 15.06
C LEU A 113 -8.06 16.13 14.54
N SER A 114 -7.91 14.85 14.17
CA SER A 114 -6.65 14.30 13.67
C SER A 114 -6.30 14.85 12.29
N SER A 115 -7.29 15.04 11.43
CA SER A 115 -7.12 15.52 10.05
C SER A 115 -6.55 16.93 9.99
N ARG A 116 -6.83 17.79 10.97
CA ARG A 116 -6.28 19.16 11.08
C ARG A 116 -4.75 19.21 11.14
N GLY A 117 -4.11 18.14 11.62
CA GLY A 117 -2.66 18.03 11.68
C GLY A 117 -2.01 17.46 10.41
N TRP A 118 -2.82 17.01 9.44
CA TRP A 118 -2.31 16.38 8.23
C TRP A 118 -1.73 17.43 7.30
N ARG A 119 -0.49 17.20 6.88
CA ARG A 119 0.14 17.97 5.82
C ARG A 119 -0.15 17.24 4.53
N GLY A 120 -0.64 17.96 3.53
CA GLY A 120 -0.89 17.41 2.21
C GLY A 120 0.37 16.84 1.58
N VAL A 121 0.20 16.20 0.42
CA VAL A 121 1.33 15.68 -0.35
C VAL A 121 2.07 16.83 -1.04
N THR A 122 3.40 16.79 -1.07
CA THR A 122 4.21 17.81 -1.75
C THR A 122 3.92 17.81 -3.26
N MET A 123 3.37 18.92 -3.75
CA MET A 123 3.05 19.14 -5.17
C MET A 123 4.02 20.16 -5.77
N THR A 124 5.22 19.71 -6.12
CA THR A 124 6.15 20.56 -6.89
C THR A 124 5.67 20.67 -8.35
N PRO A 125 6.02 21.73 -9.08
CA PRO A 125 5.65 21.85 -10.50
C PRO A 125 6.07 20.63 -11.33
N ARG A 126 7.23 20.03 -11.01
CA ARG A 126 7.70 18.79 -11.63
C ARG A 126 6.78 17.61 -11.34
N ALA A 127 6.40 17.41 -10.08
CA ALA A 127 5.49 16.33 -9.68
C ALA A 127 4.12 16.48 -10.35
N VAL A 128 3.59 17.71 -10.43
CA VAL A 128 2.33 18.01 -11.13
C VAL A 128 2.45 17.68 -12.62
N ALA A 129 3.50 18.14 -13.30
CA ALA A 129 3.71 17.84 -14.72
C ALA A 129 3.86 16.32 -14.99
N GLU A 130 4.48 15.58 -14.07
CA GLU A 130 4.56 14.12 -14.15
C GLU A 130 3.19 13.45 -13.99
N ILE A 131 2.38 13.88 -13.02
CA ILE A 131 1.00 13.40 -12.85
C ILE A 131 0.16 13.65 -14.09
N GLU A 132 0.26 14.85 -14.68
CA GLU A 132 -0.49 15.19 -15.90
C GLU A 132 -0.06 14.33 -17.10
N ARG A 133 1.24 14.00 -17.22
CA ARG A 133 1.71 13.05 -18.22
C ARG A 133 1.14 11.65 -18.00
N LEU A 134 1.13 11.17 -16.77
CA LEU A 134 0.57 9.86 -16.41
C LEU A 134 -0.94 9.78 -16.71
N ARG A 135 -1.70 10.84 -16.39
CA ARG A 135 -3.14 10.91 -16.73
C ARG A 135 -3.39 10.84 -18.22
N ARG A 136 -2.64 11.61 -19.02
CA ARG A 136 -2.77 11.57 -20.50
C ARG A 136 -2.44 10.19 -21.07
N GLY A 137 -1.41 9.54 -20.53
CA GLY A 137 -1.03 8.17 -20.90
C GLY A 137 -2.15 7.17 -20.62
N HIS A 138 -2.79 7.23 -19.45
CA HIS A 138 -3.92 6.36 -19.12
C HIS A 138 -5.15 6.63 -20.00
N ALA A 139 -5.51 7.88 -20.25
CA ALA A 139 -6.65 8.22 -21.12
C ALA A 139 -6.49 7.65 -22.54
N THR A 140 -5.26 7.63 -23.05
CA THR A 140 -4.95 7.05 -24.37
C THR A 140 -5.04 5.52 -24.36
N SER A 141 -4.59 4.88 -23.28
CA SER A 141 -4.70 3.42 -23.10
C SER A 141 -6.15 2.95 -22.98
N ASP A 142 -6.98 3.68 -22.23
CA ASP A 142 -8.40 3.34 -22.06
C ASP A 142 -9.16 3.48 -23.37
N ALA A 143 -8.92 4.54 -24.15
CA ALA A 143 -9.53 4.72 -25.47
C ALA A 143 -9.16 3.59 -26.44
N ASN A 144 -7.91 3.10 -26.40
CA ASN A 144 -7.45 2.01 -27.26
C ASN A 144 -8.06 0.65 -26.86
N GLN A 145 -8.31 0.41 -25.57
CA GLN A 145 -8.99 -0.80 -25.08
C GLN A 145 -10.48 -0.83 -25.47
N THR A 146 -11.16 0.32 -25.44
CA THR A 146 -12.56 0.44 -25.87
C THR A 146 -12.71 0.14 -27.36
N SER A 147 -11.82 0.69 -28.21
CA SER A 147 -11.81 0.41 -29.66
C SER A 147 -11.57 -1.08 -29.96
N THR A 148 -10.64 -1.72 -29.25
CA THR A 148 -10.34 -3.16 -29.45
C THR A 148 -11.52 -4.04 -29.02
N THR A 149 -12.26 -3.65 -27.97
CA THR A 149 -13.42 -4.42 -27.49
C THR A 149 -14.60 -4.32 -28.45
N GLU A 150 -14.83 -3.13 -29.04
CA GLU A 150 -15.88 -2.94 -30.05
C GLU A 150 -15.59 -3.74 -31.34
N GLU A 151 -14.33 -3.81 -31.78
CA GLU A 151 -13.92 -4.60 -32.94
C GLU A 151 -14.09 -6.12 -32.74
N VAL A 152 -13.85 -6.63 -31.52
CA VAL A 152 -14.02 -8.07 -31.20
C VAL A 152 -15.49 -8.48 -31.08
N ILE A 153 -16.39 -7.55 -30.74
CA ILE A 153 -17.83 -7.82 -30.64
C ILE A 153 -18.51 -7.74 -32.02
N ALA A 154 -17.91 -7.04 -32.98
CA ALA A 154 -18.44 -6.87 -34.34
C ALA A 154 -17.99 -7.94 -35.36
N ALA A 155 -17.18 -8.92 -34.94
CA ALA A 155 -16.67 -10.04 -35.75
C ALA A 155 -17.34 -11.37 -35.40
#